data_AF-A0A538CZJ7-F1
#
_entry.id   AF-A0A538CZJ7-F1
#
_cell.length_a   1.000
_cell.length_b   1.000
_cell.length_c   1.000
_cell.angle_alpha   90.00
_cell.angle_beta   90.00
_cell.angle_gamma   90.00
#
_symmetry.space_group_name_H-M   'P 1'
#
loop_
_entity.id
_entity.type
_entity.pdbx_description
1 polymer ?
#
loop_
_entity_poly.entity_id
_entity_poly.type
_entity_poly.pdbx_seq_one_letter_code
_entity_poly.pdbx_strand_id
1 'polypeptide(L)' 'MSDDLLARAQAAAERAYAPYSHYLVGAAIRARNGRVYEGVNV' A
#
# COMPACT_ATOMS: atom_id res chain seq x y z
N MET A 1 -2.59 15.93 4.61
CA MET A 1 -1.16 15.59 4.35
C MET A 1 -0.91 14.09 4.44
N SER A 2 -1.58 13.36 5.34
CA SER A 2 -1.58 11.89 5.38
C SER A 2 -2.53 11.24 4.35
N ASP A 3 -3.49 12.00 3.82
CA ASP A 3 -4.57 11.48 2.98
C ASP A 3 -4.07 10.90 1.63
N ASP A 4 -3.01 11.49 1.04
CA ASP A 4 -2.36 10.97 -0.19
C ASP A 4 -1.71 9.60 0.04
N LEU A 5 -1.01 9.41 1.17
CA LEU A 5 -0.39 8.12 1.48
C LEU A 5 -1.44 7.07 1.81
N LEU A 6 -2.52 7.46 2.50
CA LEU A 6 -3.62 6.56 2.78
C LEU A 6 -4.32 6.10 1.48
N ALA A 7 -4.62 7.02 0.57
CA ALA A 7 -5.22 6.71 -0.73
C ALA A 7 -4.33 5.78 -1.57
N ARG A 8 -3.02 6.04 -1.59
CA ARG A 8 -2.04 5.17 -2.27
C ARG A 8 -1.96 3.78 -1.65
N ALA A 9 -1.98 3.67 -0.31
CA ALA A 9 -1.98 2.40 0.38
C ALA A 9 -3.26 1.59 0.08
N GLN A 10 -4.42 2.26 0.04
CA GLN A 10 -5.70 1.65 -0.35
C GLN A 10 -5.65 1.12 -1.79
N ALA A 11 -5.19 1.94 -2.75
CA ALA A 11 -5.05 1.52 -4.14
C ALA A 11 -4.01 0.39 -4.32
N ALA A 12 -2.95 0.38 -3.52
CA ALA A 12 -1.96 -0.69 -3.56
C ALA A 12 -2.55 -2.03 -3.10
N ALA A 13 -3.43 -2.04 -2.08
CA ALA A 13 -4.02 -3.25 -1.53
C ALA A 13 -4.76 -4.10 -2.58
N GLU A 14 -5.35 -3.48 -3.61
CA GLU A 14 -6.03 -4.18 -4.72
C GLU A 14 -5.11 -5.14 -5.51
N ARG A 15 -3.79 -4.94 -5.42
CA ARG A 15 -2.78 -5.78 -6.07
C ARG A 15 -2.26 -6.92 -5.18
N ALA A 16 -2.72 -7.02 -3.94
CA ALA A 16 -2.27 -8.06 -3.02
C ALA A 16 -2.67 -9.45 -3.51
N TYR A 17 -1.74 -10.39 -3.44
CA TYR A 17 -2.03 -11.81 -3.71
C TYR A 17 -2.28 -12.49 -2.38
N ALA A 18 -3.53 -12.73 -2.02
CA ALA A 18 -3.88 -13.35 -0.74
C ALA A 18 -4.98 -14.42 -0.90
N PRO A 19 -4.72 -15.51 -1.65
CA PRO A 19 -5.74 -16.50 -1.99
C PRO A 19 -6.24 -17.30 -0.80
N TYR A 20 -5.45 -17.38 0.28
CA TYR A 20 -5.80 -18.18 1.45
C TYR A 20 -6.59 -17.40 2.50
N SER A 21 -6.18 -16.17 2.79
CA SER A 21 -6.84 -15.33 3.81
C SER A 21 -7.94 -14.45 3.24
N HIS A 22 -7.91 -14.17 1.94
CA HIS A 22 -8.73 -13.14 1.29
C HIS A 22 -8.61 -11.74 1.93
N TYR A 23 -7.53 -11.51 2.67
CA TYR A 23 -7.30 -10.26 3.39
C TYR A 23 -6.22 -9.45 2.70
N LEU A 24 -6.66 -8.43 1.95
CA LEU A 24 -5.80 -7.57 1.13
C LEU A 24 -5.23 -6.44 1.98
N VAL A 25 -3.90 -6.33 2.01
CA VAL A 25 -3.18 -5.30 2.75
C VAL A 25 -2.31 -4.50 1.79
N GLY A 26 -2.40 -3.18 1.87
CA GLY A 26 -1.55 -2.26 1.15
C GLY A 26 -0.87 -1.27 2.08
N ALA A 27 0.33 -0.84 1.70
CA ALA A 27 1.12 0.14 2.43
C ALA A 27 1.73 1.15 1.46
N ALA A 28 1.85 2.40 1.90
CA ALA A 28 2.58 3.45 1.20
C ALA A 28 3.54 4.16 2.17
N ILE A 29 4.80 4.30 1.78
CA ILE A 29 5.86 4.89 2.59
C ILE A 29 6.52 6.01 1.80
N ARG A 30 6.64 7.19 2.41
CA ARG A 30 7.42 8.32 1.86
C ARG A 30 8.83 8.31 2.43
N ALA A 31 9.83 8.16 1.57
CA ALA A 31 11.23 8.26 1.94
C ALA A 31 11.65 9.71 2.17
N ARG A 32 12.82 9.91 2.80
CA ARG A 32 13.36 11.24 3.11
C ARG A 32 13.58 12.14 1.89
N ASN A 33 13.80 11.55 0.70
CA ASN A 33 13.93 12.27 -0.56
C ASN A 33 12.57 12.61 -1.23
N GLY A 34 11.45 12.38 -0.55
CA GLY A 34 10.10 12.63 -1.05
C GLY A 34 9.55 11.52 -1.96
N ARG A 35 10.35 10.52 -2.33
CA ARG A 35 9.88 9.39 -3.14
C ARG A 35 8.91 8.53 -2.33
N VAL A 36 7.81 8.13 -2.96
CA VAL A 36 6.84 7.21 -2.36
C VAL A 36 7.06 5.80 -2.90
N TYR A 37 7.02 4.83 -1.99
CA TYR A 37 7.07 3.41 -2.27
C TYR A 37 5.78 2.76 -1.80
N GLU A 38 5.29 1.79 -2.57
CA GLU A 38 4.07 1.05 -2.28
C GLU A 38 4.40 -0.43 -2.13
N GLY A 39 3.68 -1.12 -1.26
CA GLY A 39 3.86 -2.55 -0.99
C GLY A 39 2.55 -3.22 -0.61
N VAL A 40 2.54 -4.55 -0.74
CA VAL A 40 1.39 -5.41 -0.44
C VAL A 40 1.85 -6.66 0.31
N ASN A 41 0.91 -7.34 0.97
CA ASN A 41 1.12 -8.74 1.37
C ASN A 41 1.01 -9.68 0.16
N VAL A 42 1.67 -10.84 0.27
CA VAL A 42 1.74 -11.93 -0.71
C VAL A 42 1.57 -13.25 0.01
#